data_AF-A0A973D321-F1
#
_entry.id   AF-A0A973D321-F1
#
_cell.length_a   1.000
_cell.length_b   1.000
_cell.length_c   1.000
_cell.angle_alpha   90.00
_cell.angle_beta   90.00
_cell.angle_gamma   90.00
#
_symmetry.space_group_name_H-M   'P 1'
#
loop_
_entity.id
_entity.type
_entity.pdbx_description
1 polymer ?
#
loop_
_entity_poly.entity_id
_entity_poly.type
_entity_poly.pdbx_seq_one_letter_code
_entity_poly.pdbx_strand_id
1 'polypeptide(L)'
;SYDVVHSGGAGTTTKVENNEESNQFNLRFAYPLANGEVGLSTQIGQLYNSVTDKTGDQWAVALHHLGNYGAFHTQVEFISYQFNPENPTGVDDKTVVVGAFSDQFEVAAKGNIAVLNLSYDVPVSMGPVSNLRIYNDYSHLEKDESDFKESQINTLGVGISAGELYMNVDFIMARNIVYLGGGGDSFAQGVGSDDWNTMFNINAGYYF
;
A
#
# COMPACT_ATOMS: atom_id res chain seq x y z
N SER A 1 -7.24 -2.86 8.76
CA SER A 1 -6.33 -3.92 8.34
C SER A 1 -6.76 -4.38 6.96
N TYR A 2 -5.83 -4.95 6.20
CA TYR A 2 -6.14 -5.77 5.02
C TYR A 2 -5.81 -7.19 5.44
N ASP A 3 -6.80 -8.07 5.43
CA ASP A 3 -6.64 -9.46 5.87
C ASP A 3 -7.16 -10.37 4.75
N VAL A 4 -6.51 -11.52 4.49
CA VAL A 4 -7.06 -12.53 3.54
C VAL A 4 -8.33 -13.11 4.15
N VAL A 5 -9.42 -13.05 3.39
CA VAL A 5 -10.75 -13.41 3.88
C VAL A 5 -11.43 -14.42 2.96
N HIS A 6 -12.34 -15.20 3.57
CA HIS A 6 -13.33 -15.93 2.82
C HIS A 6 -14.18 -14.97 1.96
N SER A 7 -14.29 -15.28 0.67
CA SER A 7 -15.08 -14.52 -0.30
C SER A 7 -16.19 -15.38 -0.88
N GLY A 8 -17.41 -14.88 -0.78
CA GLY A 8 -18.57 -15.42 -1.49
C GLY A 8 -18.76 -14.85 -2.90
N GLY A 9 -17.79 -14.09 -3.44
CA GLY A 9 -17.89 -13.37 -4.71
C GLY A 9 -18.76 -12.10 -4.61
N ALA A 10 -18.53 -11.29 -3.58
CA ALA A 10 -19.27 -10.05 -3.33
C ALA A 10 -18.31 -8.84 -3.30
N GLY A 11 -18.85 -7.64 -3.49
CA GLY A 11 -18.04 -6.42 -3.55
C GLY A 11 -17.38 -6.25 -4.91
N THR A 12 -16.10 -5.86 -4.93
CA THR A 12 -15.38 -5.59 -6.19
C THR A 12 -14.75 -6.81 -6.87
N THR A 13 -14.78 -7.98 -6.25
CA THR A 13 -14.26 -9.24 -6.82
C THR A 13 -15.38 -10.23 -7.18
N THR A 14 -15.16 -11.01 -8.23
CA THR A 14 -15.98 -12.18 -8.60
C THR A 14 -15.34 -13.50 -8.19
N LYS A 15 -14.10 -13.47 -7.68
CA LYS A 15 -13.38 -14.64 -7.18
C LYS A 15 -14.04 -15.12 -5.89
N VAL A 16 -14.45 -16.37 -5.91
CA VAL A 16 -14.90 -17.11 -4.73
C VAL A 16 -13.69 -17.86 -4.20
N GLU A 17 -13.26 -17.53 -3.00
CA GLU A 17 -12.07 -18.11 -2.38
C GLU A 17 -12.32 -18.37 -0.90
N ASN A 18 -11.68 -19.41 -0.37
CA ASN A 18 -11.94 -19.97 0.95
C ASN A 18 -10.70 -19.95 1.85
N ASN A 19 -9.75 -19.04 1.55
CA ASN A 19 -8.54 -18.84 2.32
C ASN A 19 -8.78 -17.88 3.48
N GLU A 20 -8.15 -18.15 4.62
CA GLU A 20 -8.15 -17.30 5.81
C GLU A 20 -6.74 -17.27 6.39
N GLU A 21 -6.28 -16.09 6.79
CA GLU A 21 -5.02 -15.98 7.51
C GLU A 21 -5.13 -16.64 8.88
N SER A 22 -4.16 -17.51 9.19
CA SER A 22 -4.03 -18.13 10.50
C SER A 22 -2.59 -18.06 10.97
N ASN A 23 -2.38 -17.97 12.28
CA ASN A 23 -1.06 -18.00 12.94
C ASN A 23 0.02 -17.13 12.27
N GLN A 24 0.17 -15.89 12.72
CA GLN A 24 1.14 -14.95 12.17
C GLN A 24 2.26 -14.61 13.16
N PHE A 25 3.48 -14.48 12.65
CA PHE A 25 4.62 -13.96 13.36
C PHE A 25 5.21 -12.76 12.62
N ASN A 26 5.47 -11.68 13.36
CA ASN A 26 6.04 -10.44 12.83
C ASN A 26 7.32 -10.09 13.59
N LEU A 27 8.33 -9.62 12.87
CA LEU A 27 9.59 -9.20 13.43
C LEU A 27 10.07 -7.93 12.73
N ARG A 28 10.63 -7.00 13.52
CA ARG A 28 11.19 -5.75 13.01
C ARG A 28 12.53 -5.46 13.67
N PHE A 29 13.52 -5.16 12.84
CA PHE A 29 14.81 -4.65 13.24
C PHE A 29 15.00 -3.23 12.71
N ALA A 30 15.52 -2.37 13.57
CA ALA A 30 15.73 -0.96 13.29
C ALA A 30 17.08 -0.54 13.82
N TYR A 31 17.93 -0.01 12.93
CA TYR A 31 19.25 0.50 13.27
C TYR A 31 19.26 2.03 13.16
N PRO A 32 19.43 2.73 14.29
CA PRO A 32 19.45 4.19 14.29
C PRO A 32 20.72 4.71 13.60
N LEU A 33 20.53 5.75 12.79
CA LEU A 33 21.58 6.54 12.15
C LEU A 33 21.61 7.93 12.79
N ALA A 34 22.67 8.71 12.56
CA ALA A 34 22.77 10.08 13.07
C ALA A 34 21.58 10.96 12.64
N ASN A 35 21.09 10.75 11.42
CA ASN A 35 20.04 11.55 10.80
C ASN A 35 18.81 10.69 10.43
N GLY A 36 18.55 9.58 11.12
CA GLY A 36 17.42 8.72 10.75
C GLY A 36 17.57 7.27 11.17
N GLU A 37 17.10 6.35 10.32
CA GLU A 37 17.07 4.91 10.61
C GLU A 37 17.09 4.10 9.31
N VAL A 38 17.70 2.92 9.36
CA VAL A 38 17.44 1.83 8.39
C VAL A 38 16.88 0.63 9.12
N GLY A 39 16.06 -0.17 8.45
CA GLY A 39 15.55 -1.38 9.07
C GLY A 39 15.06 -2.44 8.11
N LEU A 40 14.71 -3.57 8.72
CA LEU A 40 14.24 -4.78 8.09
C LEU A 40 13.00 -5.25 8.87
N SER A 41 11.90 -5.51 8.17
CA SER A 41 10.71 -6.11 8.75
C SER A 41 10.37 -7.41 8.03
N THR A 42 9.86 -8.39 8.75
CA THR A 42 9.41 -9.67 8.19
C THR A 42 8.07 -10.06 8.81
N GLN A 43 7.18 -10.56 7.98
CA GLN A 43 5.94 -11.21 8.37
C GLN A 43 5.96 -12.62 7.78
N ILE A 44 5.62 -13.63 8.58
CA ILE A 44 5.38 -15.00 8.13
C ILE A 44 4.08 -15.49 8.76
N GLY A 45 3.30 -16.25 8.01
CA GLY A 45 2.01 -16.73 8.49
C GLY A 45 1.50 -17.91 7.68
N GLN A 46 0.32 -18.39 8.05
CA GLN A 46 -0.36 -19.49 7.39
C GLN A 46 -1.64 -19.02 6.69
N LEU A 47 -2.03 -19.76 5.65
CA LEU A 47 -3.26 -19.55 4.89
C LEU A 47 -4.09 -20.84 4.93
N TYR A 48 -5.08 -20.91 5.81
CA TYR A 48 -5.96 -22.07 5.90
C TYR A 48 -7.04 -22.00 4.82
N ASN A 49 -7.23 -23.10 4.08
CA ASN A 49 -8.28 -23.23 3.08
C ASN A 49 -9.38 -24.16 3.57
N SER A 50 -10.58 -23.62 3.77
CA SER A 50 -11.69 -24.39 4.36
C SER A 50 -12.35 -25.41 3.41
N VAL A 51 -12.04 -25.37 2.11
CA VAL A 51 -12.54 -26.35 1.13
C VAL A 51 -11.61 -27.55 1.01
N THR A 52 -10.29 -27.32 1.02
CA THR A 52 -9.30 -28.40 0.92
C THR A 52 -8.88 -28.97 2.27
N ASP A 53 -9.22 -28.30 3.38
CA ASP A 53 -8.77 -28.62 4.74
C ASP A 53 -7.24 -28.65 4.87
N LYS A 54 -6.58 -27.83 4.04
CA LYS A 54 -5.12 -27.69 4.00
C LYS A 54 -4.70 -26.29 4.40
N THR A 55 -3.44 -26.17 4.77
CA THR A 55 -2.84 -24.92 5.20
C THR A 55 -1.64 -24.61 4.32
N GLY A 56 -1.77 -23.55 3.52
CA GLY A 56 -0.66 -22.92 2.81
C GLY A 56 0.10 -21.94 3.70
N ASP A 57 1.01 -21.19 3.09
CA ASP A 57 1.86 -20.21 3.79
C ASP A 57 1.84 -18.84 3.12
N GLN A 58 2.24 -17.84 3.89
CA GLN A 58 2.47 -16.50 3.38
C GLN A 58 3.69 -15.87 4.05
N TRP A 59 4.36 -14.97 3.33
CA TRP A 59 5.42 -14.17 3.88
C TRP A 59 5.51 -12.81 3.21
N ALA A 60 6.05 -11.84 3.95
CA ALA A 60 6.48 -10.55 3.44
C ALA A 60 7.79 -10.13 4.11
N VAL A 61 8.64 -9.44 3.36
CA VAL A 61 9.87 -8.82 3.86
C VAL A 61 9.95 -7.39 3.36
N ALA A 62 10.38 -6.48 4.22
CA ALA A 62 10.50 -5.07 3.90
C ALA A 62 11.86 -4.52 4.34
N LEU A 63 12.49 -3.71 3.48
CA LEU A 63 13.61 -2.85 3.85
C LEU A 63 13.11 -1.41 3.89
N HIS A 64 13.45 -0.67 4.95
CA HIS A 64 13.09 0.74 5.06
C HIS A 64 14.28 1.64 5.38
N HIS A 65 14.21 2.89 4.93
CA HIS A 65 15.09 3.98 5.30
C HIS A 65 14.27 5.24 5.62
N LEU A 66 14.58 5.86 6.75
CA LEU A 66 14.08 7.17 7.14
C LEU A 66 15.27 8.12 7.27
N GLY A 67 15.16 9.31 6.71
CA GLY A 67 16.20 10.33 6.74
C GLY A 67 15.63 11.71 7.09
N ASN A 68 16.34 12.43 7.96
CA ASN A 68 16.02 13.76 8.47
C ASN A 68 17.28 14.64 8.39
N TYR A 69 17.43 15.35 7.28
CA TYR A 69 18.60 16.15 6.95
C TYR A 69 18.25 17.65 7.04
N GLY A 70 18.06 18.14 8.26
CA GLY A 70 17.57 19.50 8.48
C GLY A 70 16.13 19.64 7.99
N ALA A 71 15.91 20.51 7.00
CA ALA A 71 14.59 20.72 6.39
C ALA A 71 14.22 19.66 5.34
N PHE A 72 15.16 18.82 4.91
CA PHE A 72 14.91 17.79 3.90
C PHE A 72 14.70 16.43 4.55
N HIS A 73 13.61 15.74 4.17
CA HIS A 73 13.26 14.44 4.70
C HIS A 73 13.08 13.42 3.58
N THR A 74 13.44 12.17 3.87
CA THR A 74 13.34 11.06 2.93
C THR A 74 12.73 9.85 3.62
N GLN A 75 11.80 9.17 2.96
CA GLN A 75 11.33 7.84 3.34
C GLN A 75 11.40 6.94 2.12
N VAL A 76 12.00 5.77 2.29
CA VAL A 76 12.12 4.77 1.22
C VAL A 76 11.75 3.43 1.82
N GLU A 77 10.90 2.67 1.13
CA GLU A 77 10.55 1.32 1.52
C GLU A 77 10.50 0.41 0.29
N PHE A 78 11.02 -0.81 0.43
CA PHE A 78 10.89 -1.86 -0.56
C PHE A 78 10.35 -3.10 0.13
N ILE A 79 9.22 -3.62 -0.36
CA ILE A 79 8.53 -4.78 0.18
C ILE A 79 8.49 -5.86 -0.89
N SER A 80 8.77 -7.09 -0.52
CA SER A 80 8.49 -8.28 -1.34
C SER A 80 7.58 -9.20 -0.54
N TYR A 81 6.56 -9.75 -1.19
CA TYR A 81 5.59 -10.60 -0.53
C TYR A 81 5.17 -11.76 -1.43
N GLN A 82 4.69 -12.83 -0.79
CA GLN A 82 4.13 -13.99 -1.47
C GLN A 82 3.08 -14.69 -0.60
N PHE A 83 2.02 -15.13 -1.24
CA PHE A 83 0.97 -16.00 -0.73
C PHE A 83 1.02 -17.32 -1.51
N ASN A 84 0.99 -18.44 -0.80
CA ASN A 84 0.99 -19.79 -1.35
C ASN A 84 -0.27 -20.53 -0.87
N PRO A 85 -1.46 -20.21 -1.41
CA PRO A 85 -2.69 -20.86 -0.98
C PRO A 85 -2.76 -22.32 -1.43
N GLU A 86 -3.46 -23.17 -0.67
CA GLU A 86 -3.76 -24.56 -1.03
C GLU A 86 -5.19 -24.66 -1.59
N ASN A 87 -5.42 -24.00 -2.73
CA ASN A 87 -6.76 -23.92 -3.34
C ASN A 87 -7.22 -25.25 -3.95
N PRO A 88 -8.55 -25.48 -4.04
CA PRO A 88 -9.10 -26.64 -4.73
C PRO A 88 -8.87 -26.55 -6.23
N THR A 89 -8.88 -27.70 -6.91
CA THR A 89 -8.74 -27.76 -8.38
C THR A 89 -9.77 -26.86 -9.08
N GLY A 90 -9.29 -25.99 -9.97
CA GLY A 90 -10.13 -25.07 -10.74
C GLY A 90 -10.21 -23.64 -10.18
N VAL A 91 -9.65 -23.39 -8.99
CA VAL A 91 -9.37 -22.05 -8.46
C VAL A 91 -7.88 -21.78 -8.65
N ASP A 92 -7.54 -20.62 -9.23
CA ASP A 92 -6.13 -20.27 -9.44
C ASP A 92 -5.47 -19.73 -8.16
N ASP A 93 -4.15 -19.90 -8.09
CA ASP A 93 -3.29 -19.41 -7.02
C ASP A 93 -2.62 -18.07 -7.36
N LYS A 94 -3.04 -17.42 -8.45
CA LYS A 94 -2.40 -16.17 -8.92
C LYS A 94 -2.83 -14.95 -8.13
N THR A 95 -3.97 -15.04 -7.47
CA THR A 95 -4.52 -13.98 -6.61
C THR A 95 -4.98 -14.53 -5.27
N VAL A 96 -5.05 -13.66 -4.28
CA VAL A 96 -5.78 -13.88 -3.02
C VAL A 96 -6.82 -12.78 -2.83
N VAL A 97 -7.91 -13.09 -2.13
CA VAL A 97 -8.92 -12.09 -1.78
C VAL A 97 -8.66 -11.48 -0.40
N VAL A 98 -8.51 -10.16 -0.35
CA VAL A 98 -8.36 -9.40 0.90
C VAL A 98 -9.59 -8.54 1.19
N GLY A 99 -9.94 -8.43 2.47
CA GLY A 99 -11.03 -7.57 2.94
C GLY A 99 -10.51 -6.21 3.39
N ALA A 100 -11.13 -5.12 2.91
CA ALA A 100 -10.88 -3.76 3.39
C ALA A 100 -12.06 -2.82 3.13
N PHE A 101 -12.29 -1.85 4.01
CA PHE A 101 -13.34 -0.82 3.85
C PHE A 101 -14.76 -1.37 3.58
N SER A 102 -15.10 -2.51 4.19
CA SER A 102 -16.35 -3.24 3.94
C SER A 102 -16.50 -3.74 2.48
N ASP A 103 -15.39 -3.90 1.78
CA ASP A 103 -15.29 -4.42 0.43
C ASP A 103 -14.21 -5.53 0.35
N GLN A 104 -14.15 -6.22 -0.77
CA GLN A 104 -13.21 -7.30 -1.06
C GLN A 104 -12.47 -7.01 -2.36
N PHE A 105 -11.15 -7.21 -2.35
CA PHE A 105 -10.25 -6.91 -3.46
C PHE A 105 -9.40 -8.12 -3.78
N GLU A 106 -9.16 -8.35 -5.07
CA GLU A 106 -8.15 -9.31 -5.50
C GLU A 106 -6.78 -8.66 -5.48
N VAL A 107 -5.83 -9.36 -4.86
CA VAL A 107 -4.41 -8.98 -4.80
C VAL A 107 -3.62 -10.08 -5.46
N ALA A 108 -2.62 -9.73 -6.27
CA ALA A 108 -1.68 -10.70 -6.81
C ALA A 108 -1.08 -11.53 -5.67
N ALA A 109 -0.92 -12.84 -5.88
CA ALA A 109 -0.36 -13.72 -4.87
C ALA A 109 1.13 -13.43 -4.61
N LYS A 110 1.82 -12.72 -5.52
CA LYS A 110 3.22 -12.37 -5.38
C LYS A 110 3.53 -11.05 -6.05
N GLY A 111 4.32 -10.22 -5.39
CA GLY A 111 4.71 -8.92 -5.94
C GLY A 111 5.74 -8.19 -5.10
N ASN A 112 6.18 -7.05 -5.64
CA ASN A 112 7.07 -6.12 -4.98
C ASN A 112 6.43 -4.73 -4.92
N ILE A 113 6.59 -4.06 -3.78
CA ILE A 113 6.13 -2.68 -3.58
C ILE A 113 7.35 -1.80 -3.34
N ALA A 114 7.48 -0.73 -4.10
CA ALA A 114 8.48 0.31 -3.87
C ALA A 114 7.78 1.62 -3.49
N VAL A 115 8.28 2.27 -2.43
CA VAL A 115 7.78 3.55 -1.93
C VAL A 115 8.95 4.54 -1.84
N LEU A 116 8.73 5.75 -2.33
CA LEU A 116 9.66 6.88 -2.23
C LEU A 116 8.89 8.14 -1.84
N ASN A 117 9.15 8.65 -0.64
CA ASN A 117 8.67 9.94 -0.17
C ASN A 117 9.85 10.89 0.01
N LEU A 118 9.78 12.06 -0.62
CA LEU A 118 10.70 13.16 -0.44
C LEU A 118 9.92 14.38 0.02
N SER A 119 10.41 15.07 1.05
CA SER A 119 9.78 16.31 1.49
C SER A 119 10.78 17.37 1.95
N TYR A 120 10.34 18.62 1.87
CA TYR A 120 11.12 19.78 2.27
C TYR A 120 10.27 20.77 3.05
N ASP A 121 10.73 21.13 4.25
CA ASP A 121 10.09 22.13 5.10
C ASP A 121 10.53 23.55 4.73
N VAL A 122 9.54 24.41 4.53
CA VAL A 122 9.70 25.84 4.32
C VAL A 122 9.03 26.57 5.48
N PRO A 123 9.80 26.96 6.52
CA PRO A 123 9.30 27.80 7.58
C PRO A 123 8.81 29.14 7.02
N VAL A 124 7.62 29.56 7.45
CA VAL A 124 6.99 30.81 6.99
C VAL A 124 6.37 31.55 8.16
N SER A 125 6.23 32.87 8.01
CA SER A 125 5.58 33.73 9.00
C SER A 125 4.35 34.41 8.38
N MET A 126 3.35 33.61 8.01
CA MET A 126 2.15 34.08 7.29
C MET A 126 0.90 33.92 8.17
N GLY A 127 0.70 34.86 9.08
CA GLY A 127 -0.41 34.80 10.04
C GLY A 127 -0.32 33.52 10.88
N PRO A 128 -1.36 32.66 10.91
CA PRO A 128 -1.31 31.40 11.64
C PRO A 128 -0.42 30.35 10.98
N VAL A 129 -0.09 30.49 9.68
CA VAL A 129 0.72 29.51 8.94
C VAL A 129 2.19 29.66 9.32
N SER A 130 2.75 28.57 9.84
CA SER A 130 4.11 28.48 10.38
C SER A 130 5.08 27.66 9.52
N ASN A 131 4.56 26.71 8.74
CA ASN A 131 5.36 25.86 7.87
C ASN A 131 4.58 25.42 6.63
N LEU A 132 5.28 25.33 5.51
CA LEU A 132 4.84 24.66 4.29
C LEU A 132 5.78 23.48 4.04
N ARG A 133 5.26 22.26 4.08
CA ARG A 133 6.00 21.05 3.69
C ARG A 133 5.65 20.70 2.26
N ILE A 134 6.57 20.92 1.34
CA ILE A 134 6.41 20.49 -0.05
C ILE A 134 6.87 19.03 -0.13
N TYR A 135 6.08 18.15 -0.75
CA TYR A 135 6.42 16.74 -0.84
C TYR A 135 6.05 16.10 -2.16
N ASN A 136 6.77 15.03 -2.48
CA ASN A 136 6.40 14.06 -3.50
C ASN A 136 6.44 12.65 -2.90
N ASP A 137 5.36 11.91 -3.06
CA ASP A 137 5.19 10.54 -2.58
C ASP A 137 4.83 9.63 -3.76
N TYR A 138 5.70 8.68 -4.07
CA TYR A 138 5.51 7.73 -5.15
C TYR A 138 5.48 6.31 -4.60
N SER A 139 4.47 5.53 -5.02
CA SER A 139 4.36 4.11 -4.73
C SER A 139 4.10 3.32 -6.01
N HIS A 140 4.74 2.15 -6.10
CA HIS A 140 4.67 1.25 -7.24
C HIS A 140 4.51 -0.19 -6.77
N LEU A 141 3.46 -0.86 -7.24
CA LEU A 141 3.24 -2.30 -7.07
C LEU A 141 3.50 -3.02 -8.40
N GLU A 142 4.62 -3.72 -8.43
CA GLU A 142 4.99 -4.68 -9.49
C GLU A 142 4.47 -6.07 -9.10
N LYS A 143 3.80 -6.73 -10.04
CA LYS A 143 3.15 -8.04 -9.81
C LYS A 143 3.94 -9.09 -10.59
N ASP A 144 4.10 -10.29 -10.03
CA ASP A 144 4.94 -11.34 -10.64
C ASP A 144 4.30 -11.93 -11.91
N GLU A 145 2.97 -11.91 -11.99
CA GLU A 145 2.21 -12.39 -13.15
C GLU A 145 2.36 -11.43 -14.34
N SER A 146 2.95 -11.91 -15.43
CA SER A 146 3.29 -11.08 -16.61
C SER A 146 2.09 -10.47 -17.35
N ASP A 147 0.89 -11.03 -17.17
CA ASP A 147 -0.35 -10.54 -17.74
C ASP A 147 -1.09 -9.55 -16.82
N PHE A 148 -0.56 -9.30 -15.62
CA PHE A 148 -1.12 -8.34 -14.67
C PHE A 148 -0.51 -6.95 -14.89
N LYS A 149 -1.34 -5.92 -14.84
CA LYS A 149 -0.85 -4.54 -14.96
C LYS A 149 -0.26 -4.05 -13.65
N GLU A 150 0.85 -3.34 -13.72
CA GLU A 150 1.42 -2.63 -12.56
C GLU A 150 0.43 -1.61 -11.99
N SER A 151 0.58 -1.27 -10.71
CA SER A 151 -0.21 -0.18 -10.08
C SER A 151 0.73 0.89 -9.58
N GLN A 152 0.47 2.14 -9.92
CA GLN A 152 1.36 3.25 -9.58
C GLN A 152 0.55 4.44 -9.08
N ILE A 153 1.04 5.12 -8.06
CA ILE A 153 0.48 6.36 -7.55
C ILE A 153 1.61 7.34 -7.24
N ASN A 154 1.41 8.59 -7.64
CA ASN A 154 2.32 9.70 -7.43
C ASN A 154 1.54 10.89 -6.88
N THR A 155 1.85 11.32 -5.67
CA THR A 155 1.22 12.46 -5.00
C THR A 155 2.23 13.59 -4.89
N LEU A 156 1.96 14.70 -5.57
CA LEU A 156 2.68 15.96 -5.38
C LEU A 156 1.80 16.87 -4.53
N GLY A 157 2.31 17.32 -3.39
CA GLY A 157 1.48 18.07 -2.46
C GLY A 157 2.22 19.08 -1.60
N VAL A 158 1.41 19.84 -0.86
CA VAL A 158 1.87 20.76 0.17
C VAL A 158 1.08 20.53 1.46
N GLY A 159 1.81 20.26 2.53
CA GLY A 159 1.32 20.24 3.90
C GLY A 159 1.45 21.62 4.53
N ILE A 160 0.41 22.08 5.21
CA ILE A 160 0.30 23.42 5.78
C ILE A 160 0.08 23.27 7.27
N SER A 161 1.00 23.79 8.07
CA SER A 161 0.89 23.83 9.53
C SER A 161 0.46 25.22 9.98
N ALA A 162 -0.74 25.34 10.56
CA ALA A 162 -1.34 26.60 10.98
C ALA A 162 -1.93 26.52 12.41
N GLY A 163 -1.09 26.66 13.43
CA GLY A 163 -1.48 26.45 14.82
C GLY A 163 -1.98 25.02 15.05
N GLU A 164 -3.24 24.88 15.44
CA GLU A 164 -3.93 23.59 15.66
C GLU A 164 -4.48 22.97 14.37
N LEU A 165 -4.45 23.71 13.26
CA LEU A 165 -4.91 23.24 11.95
C LEU A 165 -3.73 22.69 11.12
N TYR A 166 -3.93 21.49 10.59
CA TYR A 166 -3.06 20.86 9.60
C TYR A 166 -3.88 20.62 8.33
N MET A 167 -3.35 21.04 7.19
CA MET A 167 -4.04 20.87 5.90
C MET A 167 -3.08 20.34 4.85
N ASN A 168 -3.55 19.44 4.00
CA ASN A 168 -2.86 18.89 2.86
C ASN A 168 -3.60 19.30 1.58
N VAL A 169 -2.85 19.73 0.58
CA VAL A 169 -3.36 20.01 -0.76
C VAL A 169 -2.56 19.16 -1.73
N ASP A 170 -3.22 18.21 -2.38
CA ASP A 170 -2.62 17.13 -3.14
C ASP A 170 -3.05 17.12 -4.60
N PHE A 171 -2.07 16.98 -5.48
CA PHE A 171 -2.24 16.62 -6.87
C PHE A 171 -1.75 15.19 -7.08
N ILE A 172 -2.70 14.27 -7.25
CA ILE A 172 -2.47 12.84 -7.31
C ILE A 172 -2.57 12.39 -8.76
N MET A 173 -1.55 11.69 -9.24
CA MET A 173 -1.52 10.99 -10.51
C MET A 173 -1.45 9.50 -10.23
N ALA A 174 -2.32 8.68 -10.82
CA ALA A 174 -2.27 7.24 -10.63
C ALA A 174 -2.60 6.47 -11.90
N ARG A 175 -2.07 5.26 -11.97
CA ARG A 175 -2.29 4.29 -13.05
C ARG A 175 -2.67 2.96 -12.41
N ASN A 176 -3.82 2.42 -12.82
CA ASN A 176 -4.36 1.16 -12.29
C ASN A 176 -4.39 1.12 -10.74
N ILE A 177 -5.01 2.14 -10.13
CA ILE A 177 -5.25 2.23 -8.68
C ILE A 177 -6.75 2.27 -8.43
N VAL A 178 -7.21 1.58 -7.39
CA VAL A 178 -8.62 1.57 -6.98
C VAL A 178 -9.10 3.00 -6.78
N TYR A 179 -10.24 3.34 -7.37
CA TYR A 179 -10.85 4.68 -7.37
C TYR A 179 -10.08 5.78 -8.12
N LEU A 180 -8.92 5.49 -8.73
CA LEU A 180 -8.19 6.42 -9.58
C LEU A 180 -7.48 5.69 -10.73
N GLY A 181 -8.21 5.53 -11.84
CA GLY A 181 -7.70 4.90 -13.06
C GLY A 181 -7.80 3.37 -13.10
N GLY A 182 -8.18 2.72 -11.99
CA GLY A 182 -8.31 1.26 -11.90
C GLY A 182 -9.59 0.79 -11.19
N GLY A 183 -9.85 -0.53 -11.30
CA GLY A 183 -11.01 -1.22 -10.71
C GLY A 183 -10.66 -1.97 -9.43
N GLY A 184 -11.57 -2.83 -8.95
CA GLY A 184 -11.35 -3.67 -7.77
C GLY A 184 -10.23 -4.70 -7.89
N ASP A 185 -9.84 -4.97 -9.13
CA ASP A 185 -8.78 -5.88 -9.54
C ASP A 185 -7.45 -5.16 -9.75
N SER A 186 -7.33 -3.88 -9.37
CA SER A 186 -6.11 -3.10 -9.56
C SER A 186 -4.90 -3.70 -8.87
N PHE A 187 -5.08 -4.36 -7.74
CA PHE A 187 -3.98 -5.04 -7.04
C PHE A 187 -3.69 -6.44 -7.61
N ALA A 188 -4.44 -6.88 -8.62
CA ALA A 188 -4.26 -8.12 -9.37
C ALA A 188 -4.17 -7.83 -10.89
N GLN A 189 -5.09 -8.33 -11.72
CA GLN A 189 -5.03 -8.27 -13.18
C GLN A 189 -5.01 -6.83 -13.73
N GLY A 190 -5.81 -5.92 -13.17
CA GLY A 190 -5.95 -4.55 -13.67
C GLY A 190 -6.61 -4.47 -15.06
N VAL A 191 -7.82 -5.01 -15.23
CA VAL A 191 -8.54 -5.11 -16.51
C VAL A 191 -8.97 -3.73 -17.06
N GLY A 192 -8.97 -2.67 -16.23
CA GLY A 192 -9.31 -1.29 -16.60
C GLY A 192 -8.33 -0.58 -17.55
N SER A 193 -8.54 0.73 -17.78
CA SER A 193 -7.56 1.53 -18.54
C SER A 193 -6.19 1.50 -17.87
N ASP A 194 -5.15 1.54 -18.68
CA ASP A 194 -3.75 1.59 -18.24
C ASP A 194 -3.16 3.01 -18.36
N ASP A 195 -4.02 3.99 -18.53
CA ASP A 195 -3.65 5.40 -18.63
C ASP A 195 -3.43 6.03 -17.25
N TRP A 196 -2.65 7.12 -17.23
CA TRP A 196 -2.54 7.98 -16.05
C TRP A 196 -3.81 8.81 -15.86
N ASN A 197 -4.34 8.76 -14.65
CA ASN A 197 -5.51 9.51 -14.21
C ASN A 197 -5.10 10.47 -13.10
N THR A 198 -5.79 11.61 -13.00
CA THR A 198 -5.46 12.65 -12.02
C THR A 198 -6.62 12.94 -11.10
N MET A 199 -6.30 13.23 -9.83
CA MET A 199 -7.23 13.64 -8.81
C MET A 199 -6.62 14.79 -8.02
N PHE A 200 -7.48 15.74 -7.65
CA PHE A 200 -7.12 16.79 -6.71
C PHE A 200 -7.79 16.50 -5.37
N ASN A 201 -7.02 16.52 -4.29
CA ASN A 201 -7.51 16.25 -2.94
C ASN A 201 -7.11 17.37 -1.97
N ILE A 202 -8.02 17.73 -1.08
CA ILE A 202 -7.73 18.61 0.05
C ILE A 202 -8.24 17.90 1.30
N ASN A 203 -7.35 17.74 2.28
CA ASN A 203 -7.68 17.23 3.60
C ASN A 203 -7.29 18.25 4.66
N ALA A 204 -8.11 18.40 5.71
CA ALA A 204 -7.80 19.25 6.84
C ALA A 204 -8.17 18.55 8.15
N GLY A 205 -7.26 18.62 9.13
CA GLY A 205 -7.43 18.11 10.48
C GLY A 205 -7.18 19.22 11.50
N TYR A 206 -8.05 19.29 12.51
CA TYR A 206 -7.92 20.23 13.63
C TYR A 206 -7.67 19.43 14.91
N TYR A 207 -6.60 19.77 15.62
CA TYR A 207 -6.16 19.07 16.83
C TYR A 207 -6.29 20.00 18.04
N PHE A 208 -7.10 19.59 19.02
CA PHE A 208 -7.38 20.32 20.26
C PHE A 208 -6.86 19.57 21.50
#